data_AF-A0A3A4YPP0-F1
#
_entry.id   AF-A0A3A4YPP0-F1
#
_cell.length_a   1.000
_cell.length_b   1.000
_cell.length_c   1.000
_cell.angle_alpha   90.00
_cell.angle_beta   90.00
_cell.angle_gamma   90.00
#
_symmetry.space_group_name_H-M   'P 1'
#
loop_
_entity.id
_entity.type
_entity.pdbx_description
1 polymer ?
#
loop_
_entity_poly.entity_id
_entity_poly.type
_entity_poly.pdbx_seq_one_letter_code
_entity_poly.pdbx_strand_id
1 'polypeptide(L)'
;MEDILDVCHLPYSPGYPVVCMDESCKQLVGEVREPIPCEPGCPLRIDDEYVRNGVAQVFMEVEPLSGKRHVTICERRTMKDWAMQVKGMLDERYPEAIMVRLIMDNLNTHSIA
;
A
#
# COMPACT_ATOMS: atom_id res chain seq x y z
N MET A 1 -3.33 -21.23 -0.99
CA MET A 1 -2.88 -20.59 0.27
C MET A 1 -1.59 -21.21 0.76
N GLU A 2 -1.49 -22.55 0.77
CA GLU A 2 -0.26 -23.26 1.14
C GLU A 2 0.94 -22.90 0.25
N ASP A 3 0.78 -22.84 -1.08
CA ASP A 3 1.86 -22.47 -2.00
C ASP A 3 2.45 -21.07 -1.74
N ILE A 4 1.64 -20.13 -1.23
CA ILE A 4 2.10 -18.77 -0.90
C ILE A 4 3.01 -18.80 0.32
N LEU A 5 2.72 -19.66 1.29
CA LEU A 5 3.55 -19.81 2.49
C LEU A 5 4.94 -20.34 2.12
N ASP A 6 5.02 -21.28 1.17
CA ASP A 6 6.30 -21.78 0.68
C ASP A 6 7.12 -20.66 0.03
N VAL A 7 6.48 -19.79 -0.77
CA VAL A 7 7.14 -18.61 -1.36
C VAL A 7 7.63 -17.64 -0.29
N CYS A 8 6.82 -17.37 0.74
CA CYS A 8 7.19 -16.49 1.86
C CYS A 8 8.40 -17.01 2.66
N HIS A 9 8.61 -18.32 2.72
CA HIS A 9 9.73 -18.94 3.44
C HIS A 9 10.99 -19.11 2.59
N LEU A 10 10.97 -18.73 1.30
CA LEU A 10 12.16 -18.82 0.46
C LEU A 10 13.29 -17.95 1.03
N PRO A 11 14.55 -18.42 0.98
CA PRO A 11 15.67 -17.61 1.39
C PRO A 11 15.79 -16.39 0.48
N TYR A 12 16.34 -15.31 1.05
CA TYR A 12 16.60 -14.10 0.30
C TYR A 12 17.51 -14.37 -0.91
N SER A 13 17.10 -13.88 -2.09
CA SER A 13 17.88 -13.94 -3.31
C SER A 13 17.70 -12.65 -4.11
N PRO A 14 18.76 -11.86 -4.35
CA PRO A 14 18.66 -10.59 -5.07
C PRO A 14 18.12 -10.72 -6.51
N GLY A 15 18.36 -11.86 -7.16
CA GLY A 15 17.84 -12.13 -8.51
C GLY A 15 16.38 -12.58 -8.52
N TYR A 16 15.84 -12.98 -7.37
CA TYR A 16 14.46 -13.47 -7.21
C TYR A 16 13.79 -12.88 -5.97
N PRO A 17 13.67 -11.54 -5.89
CA PRO A 17 13.07 -10.88 -4.75
C PRO A 17 11.61 -11.31 -4.57
N VAL A 18 11.21 -11.53 -3.32
CA VAL A 18 9.81 -11.75 -2.95
C VAL A 18 9.24 -10.40 -2.54
N VAL A 19 8.27 -9.92 -3.32
CA VAL A 19 7.64 -8.62 -3.12
C VAL A 19 6.16 -8.83 -2.84
N CYS A 20 5.67 -8.30 -1.73
CA CYS A 20 4.25 -8.23 -1.44
C CYS A 20 3.73 -6.86 -1.89
N MET A 21 2.62 -6.80 -2.60
CA MET A 21 1.96 -5.55 -2.96
C MET A 21 0.48 -5.58 -2.59
N ASP A 22 0.03 -4.50 -1.97
CA ASP A 22 -1.36 -4.32 -1.53
C ASP A 22 -1.76 -2.83 -1.62
N GLU A 23 -3.04 -2.57 -1.44
CA GLU A 23 -3.69 -1.28 -1.57
C GLU A 23 -4.69 -0.99 -0.46
N SER A 24 -4.67 0.25 0.02
CA SER A 24 -5.67 0.73 0.99
C SER A 24 -6.27 2.06 0.58
N CYS A 25 -7.58 2.17 0.74
CA CYS A 25 -8.29 3.43 0.64
C CYS A 25 -8.15 4.21 1.96
N LYS A 26 -7.70 5.46 1.91
CA LYS A 26 -7.65 6.37 3.06
C LYS A 26 -8.67 7.47 2.87
N GLN A 27 -9.64 7.52 3.78
CA GLN A 27 -10.55 8.66 3.86
C GLN A 27 -9.79 9.90 4.34
N LEU A 28 -9.98 10.99 3.63
CA LEU A 28 -9.51 12.31 4.03
C LEU A 28 -10.64 12.98 4.81
N VAL A 29 -10.42 13.18 6.10
CA VAL A 29 -11.44 13.74 6.99
C VAL A 29 -10.98 15.07 7.55
N GLY A 30 -11.91 16.00 7.67
CA GLY A 30 -11.75 17.26 8.38
C GLY A 30 -12.71 17.35 9.55
N GLU A 31 -12.44 18.26 10.48
CA GLU A 31 -13.28 18.49 11.65
C GLU A 31 -14.41 19.45 11.28
N VAL A 32 -15.64 19.18 11.73
CA VAL A 32 -16.76 20.13 11.56
C VAL A 32 -16.63 21.31 12.52
N ARG A 33 -16.12 21.05 13.72
CA ARG A 33 -15.92 22.03 14.78
C ARG A 33 -14.46 22.10 15.17
N GLU A 34 -13.99 23.29 15.52
CA GLU A 34 -12.64 23.46 16.05
C GLU A 34 -12.46 22.63 17.34
N PRO A 35 -11.38 21.83 17.46
CA PRO A 35 -11.11 21.05 18.66
C PRO A 35 -10.96 21.92 19.88
N ILE A 36 -11.43 21.41 21.03
CA ILE A 36 -11.23 22.09 22.30
C ILE A 36 -9.80 21.78 22.78
N PRO A 37 -8.93 22.79 22.96
CA PRO A 37 -7.52 22.58 23.31
C PRO A 37 -7.33 21.84 24.65
N CYS A 38 -6.14 21.26 24.82
CA CYS A 38 -5.74 20.66 26.08
C CYS A 38 -5.62 21.70 27.19
N GLU A 39 -6.03 21.33 28.41
CA GLU A 39 -5.78 22.06 29.66
C GLU A 39 -5.32 21.06 30.75
N PRO A 40 -4.67 21.51 31.84
CA PRO A 40 -4.31 20.60 32.93
C PRO A 40 -5.51 19.79 33.44
N GLY A 41 -5.47 18.47 33.29
CA GLY A 41 -6.57 17.56 33.65
C GLY A 41 -7.62 17.34 32.55
N CYS A 42 -7.52 18.02 31.42
CA CYS A 42 -8.45 17.93 30.29
C CYS A 42 -7.70 17.65 28.98
N PRO A 43 -7.78 16.43 28.42
CA PRO A 43 -7.15 16.14 27.13
C PRO A 43 -7.84 16.89 25.98
N LEU A 44 -7.16 16.96 24.83
CA LEU A 44 -7.73 17.43 23.57
C LEU A 44 -9.07 16.72 23.31
N ARG A 45 -10.11 17.48 23.01
CA ARG A 45 -11.41 16.94 22.63
C ARG A 45 -11.69 17.28 21.18
N ILE A 46 -11.77 16.24 20.35
CA ILE A 46 -12.16 16.32 18.95
C ILE A 46 -13.59 15.78 18.88
N ASP A 47 -14.44 16.49 18.13
CA ASP A 47 -15.83 16.07 17.88
C ASP A 47 -15.87 14.77 17.06
N ASP A 48 -16.89 13.95 17.24
CA ASP A 48 -17.07 12.73 16.44
C ASP A 48 -17.62 13.02 15.03
N GLU A 49 -18.25 14.19 14.85
CA GLU A 49 -18.71 14.68 13.55
C GLU A 49 -17.54 15.15 12.67
N TYR A 50 -17.46 14.62 11.44
CA TYR A 50 -16.40 14.94 10.48
C TYR A 50 -16.92 15.25 9.09
N VAL A 51 -16.17 16.08 8.36
CA VAL A 51 -16.39 16.35 6.93
C VAL A 51 -15.57 15.38 6.10
N ARG A 52 -16.21 14.78 5.07
CA ARG A 52 -15.51 13.93 4.08
C ARG A 52 -14.91 14.79 2.99
N ASN A 53 -13.58 14.82 2.92
CA ASN A 53 -12.80 15.55 1.92
C ASN A 53 -12.31 14.63 0.78
N GLY A 54 -13.07 13.57 0.50
CA GLY A 54 -12.72 12.56 -0.49
C GLY A 54 -11.86 11.42 0.06
N VAL A 55 -11.21 10.71 -0.86
CA VAL A 55 -10.39 9.54 -0.56
C VAL A 55 -9.09 9.59 -1.35
N ALA A 56 -8.04 9.03 -0.78
CA ALA A 56 -6.79 8.72 -1.47
C ALA A 56 -6.61 7.20 -1.50
N GLN A 57 -5.97 6.70 -2.54
CA GLN A 57 -5.59 5.29 -2.67
C GLN A 57 -4.10 5.17 -2.41
N VAL A 58 -3.74 4.32 -1.44
CA VAL A 58 -2.36 4.04 -1.07
C VAL A 58 -2.00 2.70 -1.67
N PHE A 59 -1.02 2.66 -2.56
CA PHE A 59 -0.37 1.42 -2.97
C PHE A 59 0.92 1.26 -2.16
N MET A 60 1.14 0.07 -1.62
CA MET A 60 2.35 -0.26 -0.89
C MET A 60 2.93 -1.56 -1.42
N GLU A 61 4.19 -1.51 -1.82
CA GLU A 61 5.02 -2.68 -2.05
C GLU A 61 6.05 -2.84 -0.95
N VAL A 62 6.33 -4.08 -0.57
CA VAL A 62 7.31 -4.43 0.47
C VAL A 62 8.10 -5.65 0.02
N GLU A 63 9.42 -5.61 0.14
CA GLU A 63 10.29 -6.78 0.09
C GLU A 63 10.68 -7.15 1.52
N PRO A 64 9.99 -8.13 2.17
CA PRO A 64 10.07 -8.32 3.61
C PRO A 64 11.48 -8.66 4.11
N LEU A 65 12.22 -9.46 3.34
CA LEU A 65 13.54 -9.97 3.71
C LEU A 65 14.67 -8.93 3.58
N SER A 66 14.44 -7.83 2.86
CA SER A 66 15.41 -6.73 2.71
C SER A 66 14.99 -5.45 3.45
N GLY A 67 13.72 -5.39 3.89
CA GLY A 67 13.14 -4.19 4.52
C GLY A 67 12.87 -3.05 3.54
N LYS A 68 13.00 -3.27 2.22
CA LYS A 68 12.64 -2.26 1.22
C LYS A 68 11.13 -2.13 1.12
N ARG A 69 10.69 -0.90 0.93
CA ARG A 69 9.29 -0.58 0.64
C ARG A 69 9.20 0.62 -0.28
N HIS A 70 8.13 0.68 -1.04
CA HIS A 70 7.76 1.85 -1.81
C HIS A 70 6.26 2.09 -1.66
N VAL A 71 5.89 3.37 -1.62
CA VAL A 71 4.52 3.80 -1.39
C VAL A 71 4.17 4.85 -2.43
N THR A 72 3.03 4.67 -3.07
CA THR A 72 2.45 5.64 -3.99
C THR A 72 1.07 6.03 -3.51
N ILE A 73 0.79 7.33 -3.54
CA ILE A 73 -0.56 7.86 -3.28
C ILE A 73 -1.17 8.25 -4.62
N CYS A 74 -2.32 7.68 -4.92
CA CYS A 74 -3.09 7.92 -6.13
C CYS A 74 -4.49 8.43 -5.80
N GLU A 75 -5.12 9.12 -6.75
CA GLU A 75 -6.54 9.50 -6.62
C GLU A 75 -7.47 8.30 -6.84
N ARG A 76 -7.02 7.29 -7.59
CA ARG A 76 -7.83 6.16 -8.05
C ARG A 76 -7.08 4.84 -7.90
N ARG A 77 -7.86 3.75 -7.92
CA ARG A 77 -7.41 2.36 -7.86
C ARG A 77 -8.07 1.56 -8.98
N THR A 78 -7.62 1.80 -10.20
CA THR A 78 -8.06 1.09 -11.40
C THR A 78 -7.04 0.03 -11.81
N MET A 79 -7.42 -0.87 -12.72
CA MET A 79 -6.48 -1.81 -13.37
C MET A 79 -5.28 -1.10 -14.00
N LYS A 80 -5.48 0.10 -14.57
CA LYS A 80 -4.39 0.90 -15.15
C LYS A 80 -3.44 1.41 -14.08
N ASP A 81 -3.97 1.88 -12.95
CA ASP A 81 -3.16 2.37 -11.84
C ASP A 81 -2.30 1.23 -11.27
N TRP A 82 -2.88 0.03 -11.09
CA TRP A 82 -2.16 -1.18 -10.69
C TRP A 82 -1.05 -1.54 -11.67
N ALA A 83 -1.36 -1.60 -12.98
CA ALA A 83 -0.37 -1.90 -14.01
C ALA A 83 0.79 -0.90 -14.02
N MET A 84 0.54 0.38 -13.73
CA MET A 84 1.59 1.39 -13.60
C MET A 84 2.46 1.14 -12.35
N GLN A 85 1.90 0.69 -11.23
CA GLN A 85 2.69 0.30 -10.06
C GLN A 85 3.61 -0.88 -10.38
N VAL A 86 3.07 -1.92 -11.02
CA VAL A 86 3.85 -3.09 -11.47
C VAL A 86 4.95 -2.68 -12.45
N LYS A 87 4.64 -1.82 -13.42
CA LYS A 87 5.63 -1.31 -14.38
C LYS A 87 6.78 -0.59 -13.68
N GLY A 88 6.48 0.35 -12.77
CA GLY A 88 7.53 1.04 -12.01
C GLY A 88 8.34 0.09 -11.12
N MET A 89 7.71 -0.97 -10.60
CA MET A 89 8.40 -1.99 -9.80
C MET A 89 9.47 -2.68 -10.63
N LEU A 90 9.10 -3.15 -11.82
CA LEU A 90 10.01 -3.90 -12.69
C LEU A 90 11.06 -2.99 -13.36
N ASP A 91 10.65 -1.83 -13.86
CA ASP A 91 11.53 -0.97 -14.65
C ASP A 91 12.51 -0.15 -13.80
N GLU A 92 12.11 0.26 -12.59
CA GLU A 92 12.87 1.25 -11.81
C GLU A 92 13.41 0.67 -10.51
N ARG A 93 12.64 -0.17 -9.82
CA ARG A 93 12.98 -0.63 -8.45
C ARG A 93 13.68 -1.98 -8.42
N TYR A 94 13.35 -2.86 -9.37
CA TYR A 94 13.98 -4.17 -9.54
C TYR A 94 14.48 -4.42 -10.99
N PRO A 95 15.19 -3.46 -11.62
CA PRO A 95 15.61 -3.59 -13.03
C PRO A 95 16.59 -4.75 -13.26
N GLU A 96 17.37 -5.10 -12.24
CA GLU A 96 18.38 -6.17 -12.30
C GLU A 96 17.85 -7.53 -11.82
N ALA A 97 16.58 -7.61 -11.40
CA ALA A 97 16.00 -8.87 -10.97
C ALA A 97 15.74 -9.77 -12.19
N ILE A 98 16.06 -11.05 -12.07
CA ILE A 98 15.72 -12.04 -13.10
C ILE A 98 14.21 -12.23 -13.14
N MET A 99 13.58 -12.27 -11.96
CA MET A 99 12.13 -12.39 -11.80
C MET A 99 11.71 -11.89 -10.42
N VAL A 100 10.73 -11.00 -10.37
CA VAL A 100 10.06 -10.66 -9.11
C VAL A 100 8.99 -11.70 -8.80
N ARG A 101 9.04 -12.28 -7.60
CA ARG A 101 7.98 -13.15 -7.07
C ARG A 101 6.96 -12.27 -6.35
N LEU A 102 5.99 -11.79 -7.13
CA LEU A 102 4.95 -10.90 -6.62
C LEU A 102 3.87 -11.70 -5.88
N ILE A 103 3.64 -11.33 -4.62
CA ILE A 103 2.51 -11.78 -3.80
C ILE A 103 1.51 -10.64 -3.75
N MET A 104 0.27 -10.94 -4.12
CA MET A 104 -0.86 -10.00 -4.12
C MET A 104 -2.14 -10.77 -3.75
N ASP A 105 -3.20 -10.06 -3.39
CA ASP A 105 -4.52 -10.67 -3.25
C ASP A 105 -5.17 -10.95 -4.62
N ASN A 106 -6.41 -11.44 -4.61
CA ASN A 106 -7.16 -11.74 -5.82
C ASN A 106 -8.26 -10.70 -6.09
N LEU A 107 -7.92 -9.42 -6.10
CA LEU A 107 -8.84 -8.34 -6.45
C LEU A 107 -9.07 -8.26 -7.98
N ASN A 108 -10.23 -7.72 -8.38
CA ASN A 108 -10.60 -7.56 -9.80
C ASN A 108 -9.64 -6.69 -10.62
N THR A 109 -8.88 -5.81 -9.97
CA THR A 109 -7.87 -4.94 -10.60
C THR A 109 -6.60 -5.68 -10.99
N HIS A 110 -6.39 -6.90 -10.49
CA HIS A 110 -5.16 -7.69 -10.68
C HIS A 110 -5.26 -8.63 -11.87
N SER A 111 -6.46 -8.80 -12.43
CA SER A 111 -6.68 -9.66 -13.59
C SER A 111 -6.07 -9.05 -14.85
N ILE A 112 -5.40 -9.89 -15.64
CA ILE A 112 -4.95 -9.54 -16.99
C ILE A 112 -6.20 -9.59 -17.88
N ALA A 113 -6.51 -8.46 -18.54
CA ALA A 113 -7.66 -8.34 -19.43
C ALA A 113 -7.56 -9.24 -20.67
#